data_AF-A0A7C7K634-F1
#
_entry.id   AF-A0A7C7K634-F1
#
_cell.length_a   1.000
_cell.length_b   1.000
_cell.length_c   1.000
_cell.angle_alpha   90.00
_cell.angle_beta   90.00
_cell.angle_gamma   90.00
#
_symmetry.space_group_name_H-M   'P 1'
#
loop_
_entity.id
_entity.type
_entity.pdbx_description
1 polymer ?
#
loop_
_entity_poly.entity_id
_entity_poly.type
_entity_poly.pdbx_seq_one_letter_code
_entity_poly.pdbx_strand_id
1 'polypeptide(L)'
;MYSPSHNGSLLNKAVLVLNTNYAPLMICTARRAICLTYLEKVEILVTYNDKVHSPSKTLALPSIIKLRDFVHYNSMNVVMNRKNIMIRDKHTCQYCGKKSSSMTIDHIIPKERGGSDYWDNLVAACQQCNKTKDNHTPEEA
;
A
#
# COMPACT_ATOMS: atom_id res chain seq x y z
N MET A 1 31.32 21.69 -17.28
CA MET A 1 31.24 20.23 -17.47
C MET A 1 29.97 19.74 -16.77
N TYR A 2 28.90 19.54 -17.53
CA TYR A 2 27.60 19.12 -17.01
C TYR A 2 27.52 17.59 -17.14
N SER A 3 27.59 16.85 -16.03
CA SER A 3 27.35 15.41 -16.02
C SER A 3 25.84 15.14 -16.01
N PRO A 4 25.26 14.46 -17.01
CA PRO A 4 23.88 14.04 -16.95
C PRO A 4 23.83 12.62 -16.37
N SER A 5 23.57 12.50 -15.08
CA SER A 5 23.31 11.20 -14.45
C SER A 5 22.03 11.24 -13.63
N HIS A 6 21.05 10.48 -14.11
CA HIS A 6 19.94 9.79 -13.42
C HIS A 6 18.54 10.05 -13.99
N ASN A 7 18.28 9.53 -15.21
CA ASN A 7 16.92 9.30 -15.73
C ASN A 7 16.07 8.36 -14.83
N GLY A 8 16.66 7.74 -13.79
CA GLY A 8 15.97 6.93 -12.79
C GLY A 8 15.26 7.72 -11.68
N SER A 9 15.50 9.04 -11.52
CA SER A 9 14.90 9.84 -10.44
C SER A 9 13.60 10.53 -10.88
N LEU A 10 13.59 11.13 -12.07
CA LEU A 10 12.51 12.03 -12.49
C LEU A 10 11.16 11.32 -12.68
N LEU A 11 11.17 10.16 -13.34
CA LEU A 11 9.96 9.39 -13.63
C LEU A 11 9.37 8.70 -12.39
N ASN A 12 10.12 8.66 -11.29
CA ASN A 12 9.68 8.11 -10.00
C ASN A 12 9.17 9.20 -9.05
N LYS A 13 9.18 10.49 -9.45
CA LYS A 13 8.56 11.56 -8.66
C LYS A 13 7.09 11.25 -8.38
N ALA A 14 6.67 11.58 -7.16
CA ALA A 14 5.29 11.42 -6.71
C ALA A 14 4.36 12.32 -7.53
N VAL A 15 3.17 11.83 -7.85
CA VAL A 15 2.09 12.61 -8.49
C VAL A 15 0.81 12.32 -7.75
N LEU A 16 0.15 13.37 -7.26
CA LEU A 16 -1.14 13.25 -6.59
C LEU A 16 -2.24 12.98 -7.63
N VAL A 17 -3.01 11.92 -7.39
CA VAL A 17 -4.17 11.56 -8.20
C VAL A 17 -5.43 11.98 -7.45
N LEU A 18 -6.21 12.86 -8.06
CA LEU A 18 -7.51 13.30 -7.56
C LEU A 18 -8.62 12.59 -8.31
N ASN A 19 -9.73 12.37 -7.61
CA ASN A 19 -10.99 11.98 -8.23
C ASN A 19 -11.63 13.17 -8.97
N THR A 20 -12.71 12.94 -9.73
CA THR A 20 -13.42 13.99 -10.47
C THR A 20 -13.94 15.11 -9.56
N ASN A 21 -14.25 14.82 -8.29
CA ASN A 21 -14.67 15.79 -7.27
C ASN A 21 -13.50 16.44 -6.51
N TYR A 22 -12.26 16.34 -7.00
CA TYR A 22 -11.03 16.84 -6.37
C TYR A 22 -10.63 16.16 -5.05
N ALA A 23 -11.35 15.10 -4.62
CA ALA A 23 -10.92 14.32 -3.46
C ALA A 23 -9.60 13.56 -3.77
N PRO A 24 -8.61 13.56 -2.84
CA PRO A 24 -7.38 12.82 -3.04
C PRO A 24 -7.64 11.30 -3.04
N LEU A 25 -7.16 10.60 -4.06
CA LEU A 25 -7.29 9.14 -4.18
C LEU A 25 -6.01 8.42 -3.76
N MET A 26 -4.89 8.77 -4.39
CA MET A 26 -3.61 8.11 -4.15
C MET A 26 -2.45 8.95 -4.69
N ILE A 27 -1.24 8.47 -4.42
CA ILE A 27 -0.02 8.95 -5.07
C ILE A 27 0.45 7.88 -6.05
N CYS A 28 0.77 8.29 -7.27
CA CYS A 28 1.41 7.44 -8.27
C CYS A 28 2.76 8.01 -8.70
N THR A 29 3.50 7.28 -9.54
CA THR A 29 4.74 7.80 -10.13
C THR A 29 4.45 8.68 -11.34
N ALA A 30 5.34 9.62 -11.62
CA ALA A 30 5.24 10.48 -12.80
C ALA A 30 5.22 9.68 -14.11
N ARG A 31 5.91 8.54 -14.17
CA ARG A 31 5.79 7.55 -15.26
C ARG A 31 4.33 7.15 -15.51
N ARG A 32 3.63 6.73 -14.45
CA ARG A 32 2.23 6.29 -14.55
C ARG A 32 1.32 7.46 -14.92
N ALA A 33 1.55 8.65 -14.37
CA ALA A 33 0.80 9.85 -14.71
C ALA A 33 0.91 10.22 -16.20
N ILE A 34 2.11 10.12 -16.78
CA ILE A 34 2.33 10.35 -18.22
C ILE A 34 1.56 9.34 -19.05
N CYS A 35 1.62 8.05 -18.71
CA CYS A 35 0.84 7.01 -19.40
C CYS A 35 -0.66 7.30 -19.33
N LEU A 36 -1.19 7.66 -18.16
CA LEU A 36 -2.61 7.98 -17.99
C LEU A 36 -3.04 9.22 -18.79
N THR A 37 -2.15 10.21 -18.90
CA THR A 37 -2.38 11.41 -19.71
C THR A 37 -2.45 11.04 -21.19
N TYR A 38 -1.50 10.23 -21.67
CA TYR A 38 -1.46 9.77 -23.06
C TYR A 38 -2.69 8.93 -23.44
N LEU A 39 -3.18 8.13 -22.49
CA LEU A 39 -4.41 7.35 -22.63
C LEU A 39 -5.70 8.18 -22.46
N GLU A 40 -5.57 9.51 -22.31
CA GLU A 40 -6.67 10.44 -22.09
C GLU A 40 -7.59 10.09 -20.92
N LYS A 41 -7.05 9.43 -19.88
CA LYS A 41 -7.80 9.03 -18.67
C LYS A 41 -7.82 10.11 -17.59
N VAL A 42 -6.95 11.11 -17.71
CA VAL A 42 -6.75 12.14 -16.71
C VAL A 42 -6.61 13.52 -17.33
N GLU A 43 -6.87 14.53 -16.52
CA GLU A 43 -6.54 15.93 -16.77
C GLU A 43 -5.33 16.31 -15.90
N ILE A 44 -4.35 17.01 -16.46
CA ILE A 44 -3.22 17.55 -15.68
C ILE A 44 -3.66 18.88 -15.08
N LEU A 45 -3.64 18.98 -13.74
CA LEU A 45 -3.98 20.21 -13.04
C LEU A 45 -2.74 21.06 -12.72
N VAL A 46 -1.64 20.40 -12.33
CA VAL A 46 -0.39 21.08 -11.95
C VAL A 46 0.80 20.27 -12.43
N THR A 47 1.85 20.94 -12.88
CA THR A 47 3.12 20.33 -13.32
C THR A 47 4.27 20.73 -12.41
N TYR A 48 5.28 19.88 -12.33
CA TYR A 48 6.60 20.27 -11.83
C TYR A 48 7.29 21.25 -12.80
N ASN A 49 8.37 21.88 -12.34
CA ASN A 49 9.24 22.71 -13.19
C ASN A 49 10.11 21.87 -14.14
N ASP A 50 10.13 20.56 -13.96
CA ASP A 50 10.87 19.63 -14.81
C ASP A 50 10.10 19.29 -16.09
N LYS A 51 10.85 18.85 -17.11
CA LYS A 51 10.31 18.37 -18.39
C LYS A 51 10.83 16.96 -18.67
N VAL A 52 10.03 16.18 -19.39
CA VAL A 52 10.39 14.86 -19.92
C VAL A 52 10.50 14.96 -21.43
N HIS A 53 11.51 14.30 -21.98
CA HIS A 53 11.84 14.37 -23.39
C HIS A 53 11.75 13.00 -24.04
N SER A 54 11.22 12.97 -25.26
CA SER A 54 11.48 11.94 -26.26
C SER A 54 12.30 12.57 -27.40
N PRO A 55 12.85 11.78 -28.33
CA PRO A 55 13.55 12.34 -29.49
C PRO A 55 12.72 13.33 -30.32
N SER A 56 11.39 13.23 -30.27
CA SER A 56 10.46 14.02 -31.10
C SER A 56 9.53 14.94 -30.31
N LYS A 57 9.46 14.82 -28.97
CA LYS A 57 8.48 15.55 -28.14
C LYS A 57 9.08 15.95 -26.80
N THR A 58 8.59 17.06 -26.26
CA THR A 58 8.86 17.50 -24.89
C THR A 58 7.53 17.65 -24.16
N LEU A 59 7.44 17.09 -22.95
CA LEU A 59 6.25 17.10 -22.11
C LEU A 59 6.59 17.70 -20.74
N ALA A 60 5.72 18.55 -20.20
CA ALA A 60 5.84 19.01 -18.82
C ALA A 60 5.57 17.84 -17.85
N LEU A 61 6.37 17.70 -16.79
CA LEU A 61 6.22 16.59 -15.84
C LEU A 61 4.98 16.83 -14.95
N PRO A 62 3.97 15.93 -14.95
CA PRO A 62 2.79 16.10 -14.09
C PRO A 62 3.15 16.04 -12.60
N SER A 63 2.45 16.81 -11.77
CA SER A 63 2.55 16.77 -10.30
C SER A 63 1.20 16.52 -9.61
N ILE A 64 0.11 17.01 -10.21
CA ILE A 64 -1.26 16.73 -9.80
C ILE A 64 -2.09 16.42 -11.04
N ILE A 65 -2.77 15.28 -11.03
CA ILE A 65 -3.68 14.85 -12.09
C ILE A 65 -5.07 14.55 -11.51
N LYS A 66 -6.11 14.76 -12.30
CA LYS A 66 -7.50 14.48 -11.95
C LYS A 66 -8.07 13.41 -12.89
N LEU A 67 -8.76 12.41 -12.36
CA LEU A 67 -9.47 11.42 -13.18
C LEU A 67 -10.59 12.09 -13.97
N ARG A 68 -10.80 11.67 -15.22
CA ARG A 68 -11.97 12.09 -16.01
C ARG A 68 -13.24 11.40 -15.53
N ASP A 69 -13.15 10.11 -15.20
CA ASP A 69 -14.26 9.31 -14.70
C ASP A 69 -14.23 9.20 -13.17
N PHE A 70 -15.39 9.31 -12.54
CA PHE A 70 -15.51 9.21 -11.10
C PHE A 70 -15.25 7.78 -10.65
N VAL A 71 -14.32 7.60 -9.71
CA VAL A 71 -14.04 6.29 -9.10
C VAL A 71 -14.62 6.25 -7.69
N HIS A 72 -15.52 5.31 -7.45
CA HIS A 72 -15.94 4.96 -6.10
C HIS A 72 -14.79 4.21 -5.41
N TYR A 73 -14.05 4.91 -4.57
CA TYR A 73 -12.97 4.34 -3.78
C TYR A 73 -13.46 4.16 -2.34
N ASN A 74 -13.59 2.91 -1.89
CA ASN A 74 -13.92 2.61 -0.50
C ASN A 74 -12.66 2.74 0.37
N SER A 75 -12.33 3.98 0.73
CA SER A 75 -11.03 4.40 1.32
C SER A 75 -10.77 3.89 2.74
N MET A 76 -11.73 3.23 3.39
CA MET A 76 -11.62 2.84 4.79
C MET A 76 -11.28 1.36 5.02
N ASN A 77 -11.21 0.53 3.99
CA ASN A 77 -10.83 -0.87 4.18
C ASN A 77 -9.31 -1.01 4.17
N VAL A 78 -8.71 -1.07 5.37
CA VAL A 78 -7.33 -1.54 5.53
C VAL A 78 -7.28 -2.96 4.99
N VAL A 79 -6.51 -3.17 3.92
CA VAL A 79 -6.35 -4.49 3.31
C VAL A 79 -5.78 -5.44 4.35
N MET A 80 -6.45 -6.57 4.56
CA MET A 80 -5.98 -7.58 5.50
C MET A 80 -4.77 -8.30 4.90
N ASN A 81 -3.60 -8.07 5.50
CA ASN A 81 -2.35 -8.70 5.15
C ASN A 81 -1.44 -8.77 6.38
N ARG A 82 -0.40 -9.63 6.32
CA ARG A 82 0.55 -9.84 7.42
C ARG A 82 1.16 -8.54 7.94
N LYS A 83 1.53 -7.61 7.06
CA LYS A 83 2.12 -6.32 7.46
C LYS A 83 1.14 -5.50 8.31
N ASN A 84 -0.12 -5.44 7.91
CA ASN A 84 -1.13 -4.64 8.60
C ASN A 84 -1.55 -5.27 9.93
N ILE A 85 -1.57 -6.61 10.05
CA ILE A 85 -1.78 -7.29 11.34
C ILE A 85 -0.62 -6.99 12.30
N MET A 86 0.64 -7.07 11.83
CA MET A 86 1.81 -6.74 12.66
C MET A 86 1.83 -5.28 13.12
N ILE A 87 1.37 -4.35 12.27
CA ILE A 87 1.23 -2.93 12.63
C ILE A 87 0.14 -2.75 13.68
N ARG A 88 -1.04 -3.36 13.49
CA ARG A 88 -2.16 -3.33 14.45
C ARG A 88 -1.70 -3.80 15.83
N ASP A 89 -1.00 -4.93 15.88
CA ASP A 89 -0.57 -5.58 17.12
C ASP A 89 0.76 -5.02 17.66
N LYS A 90 1.28 -3.95 17.05
CA LYS A 90 2.54 -3.28 17.45
C LYS A 90 3.72 -4.25 17.60
N HIS A 91 3.77 -5.30 16.77
CA HIS A 91 4.75 -6.38 16.84
C HIS A 91 4.83 -7.05 18.23
N THR A 92 3.68 -7.18 18.89
CA THR A 92 3.53 -7.75 20.24
C THR A 92 2.69 -9.02 20.15
N CYS A 93 3.18 -10.10 20.79
CA CYS A 93 2.47 -11.37 20.84
C CYS A 93 1.17 -11.18 21.62
N GLN A 94 0.03 -11.49 21.00
CA GLN A 94 -1.28 -11.33 21.63
C GLN A 94 -1.55 -12.36 22.73
N TYR A 95 -0.74 -13.43 22.81
CA TYR A 95 -0.88 -14.46 23.84
C TYR A 95 -0.03 -14.18 25.09
N CYS A 96 1.24 -13.78 24.93
CA CYS A 96 2.15 -13.59 26.07
C CYS A 96 2.64 -12.15 26.28
N GLY A 97 2.26 -11.20 25.43
CA GLY A 97 2.66 -9.79 25.53
C GLY A 97 4.11 -9.49 25.16
N LYS A 98 4.92 -10.48 24.76
CA LYS A 98 6.31 -10.26 24.34
C LYS A 98 6.36 -9.46 23.03
N LYS A 99 7.21 -8.43 22.97
CA LYS A 99 7.50 -7.67 21.75
C LYS A 99 8.73 -8.24 21.03
N SER A 100 8.65 -8.41 19.71
CA SER A 100 9.73 -8.99 18.88
C SER A 100 9.56 -8.59 17.43
N SER A 101 10.67 -8.43 16.70
CA SER A 101 10.65 -8.26 15.24
C SER A 101 10.30 -9.55 14.49
N SER A 102 10.58 -10.70 15.11
CA SER A 102 10.24 -12.03 14.57
C SER A 102 8.95 -12.53 15.24
N MET A 103 7.83 -12.32 14.55
CA MET A 103 6.49 -12.78 14.93
C MET A 103 5.87 -13.62 13.80
N THR A 104 5.02 -14.57 14.13
CA THR A 104 4.15 -15.28 13.19
C THR A 104 2.75 -14.67 13.22
N ILE A 105 1.93 -15.01 12.21
CA ILE A 105 0.49 -14.77 12.29
C ILE A 105 -0.12 -16.10 12.70
N ASP A 106 -1.02 -16.06 13.67
CA ASP A 106 -1.80 -17.21 14.12
C ASP A 106 -3.30 -16.94 14.00
N HIS A 107 -4.06 -18.01 13.83
CA HIS A 107 -5.51 -18.00 13.88
C HIS A 107 -5.98 -18.30 15.31
N ILE A 108 -6.75 -17.41 15.93
CA ILE A 108 -7.31 -17.61 17.29
C ILE A 108 -8.10 -18.93 17.31
N ILE A 109 -9.06 -19.09 16.41
CA ILE A 109 -9.71 -20.36 16.10
C ILE A 109 -8.90 -21.02 14.99
N PRO A 110 -8.31 -22.20 15.19
CA PRO A 110 -7.53 -22.89 14.17
C PRO A 110 -8.30 -23.08 12.87
N LYS A 111 -7.59 -23.01 11.74
CA LYS A 111 -8.18 -23.19 10.41
C LYS A 111 -8.86 -24.56 10.25
N GLU A 112 -8.29 -25.60 10.84
CA GLU A 112 -8.87 -26.96 10.85
C GLU A 112 -10.21 -27.03 11.59
N ARG A 113 -10.48 -26.08 12.50
CA ARG A 113 -11.73 -25.96 13.24
C ARG A 113 -12.67 -24.90 12.65
N GLY A 114 -12.44 -24.47 11.40
CA GLY A 114 -13.27 -23.50 10.71
C GLY A 114 -12.93 -22.04 11.01
N GLY A 115 -11.74 -21.77 11.56
CA GLY A 115 -11.25 -20.40 11.77
C GLY A 115 -11.22 -19.58 10.49
N SER A 116 -11.76 -18.36 10.56
CA SER A 116 -11.79 -17.44 9.43
C SER A 116 -10.43 -16.78 9.20
N ASP A 117 -10.19 -16.30 7.98
CA ASP A 117 -9.06 -15.43 7.69
C ASP A 117 -9.39 -13.94 7.97
N TYR A 118 -10.41 -13.63 8.78
CA TYR A 118 -10.81 -12.24 9.05
C TYR A 118 -10.00 -11.57 10.17
N TRP A 119 -10.14 -10.25 10.29
CA TRP A 119 -9.39 -9.41 11.22
C TRP A 119 -9.51 -9.83 12.68
N ASP A 120 -10.68 -10.31 13.07
CA ASP A 120 -11.01 -10.78 14.41
C ASP A 120 -10.33 -12.10 14.77
N ASN A 121 -10.03 -12.95 13.79
CA ASN A 121 -9.45 -14.26 14.02
C ASN A 121 -7.94 -14.35 13.79
N LEU A 122 -7.28 -13.32 13.23
CA LEU A 122 -5.84 -13.32 12.98
C LEU A 122 -5.08 -12.40 13.95
N VAL A 123 -4.01 -12.90 14.57
CA VAL A 123 -3.19 -12.17 15.55
C VAL A 123 -1.70 -12.38 15.35
N ALA A 124 -0.88 -11.42 15.80
CA ALA A 124 0.55 -11.61 15.95
C ALA A 124 0.85 -12.53 17.13
N ALA A 125 1.58 -13.62 16.89
CA ALA A 125 2.00 -14.57 17.90
C ALA A 125 3.52 -14.79 17.83
N CYS A 126 4.18 -15.01 18.97
CA CYS A 126 5.56 -15.46 18.95
C CYS A 126 5.61 -16.95 18.57
N GLN A 127 6.73 -17.41 18.02
CA GLN A 127 6.88 -18.81 17.58
C GLN A 127 6.59 -19.82 18.69
N GLN A 128 6.97 -19.49 19.94
CA GLN A 128 6.74 -20.38 21.09
C GLN A 128 5.25 -20.52 21.40
N CYS A 129 4.53 -19.42 21.60
CA CYS A 129 3.09 -19.47 21.88
C CYS A 129 2.30 -20.07 20.71
N ASN A 130 2.66 -19.71 19.48
CA ASN A 130 2.00 -20.26 18.29
C ASN A 130 2.16 -21.79 18.22
N LYS A 131 3.36 -22.29 18.53
CA LYS A 131 3.63 -23.73 18.58
C LYS A 131 2.96 -24.44 19.75
N THR A 132 2.85 -23.79 20.91
CA THR A 132 2.15 -24.36 22.08
C THR A 132 0.65 -24.48 21.82
N LYS A 133 0.05 -23.46 21.20
CA LYS A 133 -1.37 -23.48 20.84
C LYS A 133 -1.67 -24.50 19.74
N ASP A 134 -0.86 -24.55 18.68
CA ASP A 134 -1.06 -25.52 17.58
C ASP A 134 -2.52 -25.50 17.06
N ASN A 135 -3.18 -26.66 17.00
CA ASN A 135 -4.58 -26.81 16.60
C ASN A 135 -5.59 -26.64 17.76
N HIS A 136 -5.21 -25.95 18.84
CA HIS A 136 -6.06 -25.59 19.97
C HIS A 136 -6.50 -24.12 19.92
N THR A 137 -7.54 -23.77 20.69
CA THR A 137 -7.86 -22.35 20.97
C THR A 137 -6.94 -21.81 22.07
N PRO A 138 -6.83 -20.48 22.27
CA PRO A 138 -6.00 -19.93 23.34
C PRO A 138 -6.37 -20.43 24.75
N GLU A 139 -7.63 -20.78 24.99
CA GLU A 139 -8.14 -21.29 26.26
C GLU A 139 -7.79 -22.77 26.50
N GLU A 140 -7.52 -23.51 25.44
CA GLU A 140 -7.16 -24.93 25.47
C GLU A 140 -5.65 -25.17 25.62
N ALA A 141 -4.83 -24.12 25.45
CA ALA A 141 -3.36 -24.16 25.43
C ALA A 141 -2.74 -23.85 26.80
#